data_AF-A0A3Q0H3Q5-F1
#
_entry.id   AF-A0A3Q0H3Q5-F1
#
_cell.length_a   1.000
_cell.length_b   1.000
_cell.length_c   1.000
_cell.angle_alpha   90.00
_cell.angle_beta   90.00
_cell.angle_gamma   90.00
#
_symmetry.space_group_name_H-M   'P 1'
#
loop_
_entity.id
_entity.type
_entity.pdbx_description
1 polymer ?
#
loop_
_entity_poly.entity_id
_entity_poly.type
_entity_poly.pdbx_seq_one_letter_code
_entity_poly.pdbx_strand_id
1 'polypeptide(L)'
;MSQDNRFAFIAEWYDPNASLFRRFELLYYPKDGSVEMYDVKNHRTFLKRTKYDGLHLEDLFIGNKVTVFSRHLSLVDYGDQYTARKLGSRKERTLALIKPDAGPRIGELIDIIINAGFTITKAKMMVLSRKEAMDFYVDHQSRPFYNELLQFITSGSIVAMEILGDDAVSKWKMLLGPANSGVAQTEAPDSIRATFGIDGIRNAAHGPDSIASAAQELELFFPSGGGRGPANSAKFINCTCCIIKPHAVNEGLPGKIIKAILDEGFEISALQMFNLERATVEEFYEIYKGVVAEYTEMVTELCSGPCIALEIIQPNPPKIFRDFCGPSDPCPAPMASHIPMKEIARHLRPGTLRALFGKNKIQNAVHCTDLPEDGLLEVQYFFKILDN
;
A
#
# COMPACT_ATOMS: atom_id res chain seq x y z
N MET A 1 -10.71 0.72 -40.23
CA MET A 1 -10.10 -0.29 -39.35
C MET A 1 -10.75 -0.12 -37.99
N SER A 2 -11.45 -1.15 -37.49
CA SER A 2 -12.22 -1.08 -36.26
C SER A 2 -11.33 -0.65 -35.10
N GLN A 3 -11.73 0.38 -34.36
CA GLN A 3 -11.20 0.63 -33.02
C GLN A 3 -11.60 -0.58 -32.17
N ASP A 4 -10.77 -1.62 -32.19
CA ASP A 4 -10.80 -2.63 -31.15
C ASP A 4 -10.73 -1.89 -29.82
N ASN A 5 -11.67 -2.16 -28.91
CA ASN A 5 -11.81 -1.56 -27.58
C ASN A 5 -10.49 -1.63 -26.81
N ARG A 6 -9.59 -0.69 -27.07
CA ARG A 6 -8.31 -0.50 -26.43
C ARG A 6 -8.34 0.80 -25.65
N PHE A 7 -7.55 0.86 -24.60
CA PHE A 7 -7.35 2.08 -23.82
C PHE A 7 -5.93 2.58 -24.04
N ALA A 8 -5.79 3.86 -24.35
CA ALA A 8 -4.51 4.50 -24.62
C ALA A 8 -4.15 5.46 -23.49
N PHE A 9 -2.93 5.36 -22.99
CA PHE A 9 -2.38 6.21 -21.95
C PHE A 9 -1.02 6.75 -22.39
N ILE A 10 -0.73 8.00 -22.06
CA ILE A 10 0.63 8.54 -22.08
C ILE A 10 1.29 8.14 -20.78
N ALA A 11 2.40 7.42 -20.87
CA ALA A 11 3.17 6.92 -19.75
C ALA A 11 4.59 7.48 -19.77
N GLU A 12 5.07 7.94 -18.63
CA GLU A 12 6.46 8.36 -18.43
C GLU A 12 7.24 7.27 -17.71
N TRP A 13 8.44 7.00 -18.22
CA TRP A 13 9.39 6.07 -17.62
C TRP A 13 10.72 6.78 -17.43
N TYR A 14 11.27 6.73 -16.23
CA TYR A 14 12.64 7.16 -15.99
C TYR A 14 13.60 6.04 -16.41
N ASP A 15 14.46 6.31 -17.40
CA ASP A 15 15.50 5.38 -17.86
C ASP A 15 16.77 5.62 -17.04
N PRO A 16 17.11 4.76 -16.05
CA PRO A 16 18.25 5.00 -15.17
C PRO A 16 19.60 4.94 -15.90
N ASN A 17 19.69 4.23 -17.04
CA ASN A 17 20.94 4.15 -17.81
C ASN A 17 21.22 5.42 -18.62
N ALA A 18 20.15 6.09 -19.07
CA ALA A 18 20.23 7.29 -19.89
C ALA A 18 19.94 8.57 -19.10
N SER A 19 19.61 8.45 -17.81
CA SER A 19 19.24 9.53 -16.89
C SER A 19 18.20 10.49 -17.47
N LEU A 20 17.21 9.96 -18.20
CA LEU A 20 16.20 10.77 -18.88
C LEU A 20 14.80 10.13 -18.78
N PHE A 21 13.77 10.98 -18.80
CA PHE A 21 12.39 10.55 -18.91
C PHE A 21 12.05 10.25 -20.37
N ARG A 22 11.54 9.04 -20.62
CA ARG A 22 10.96 8.64 -21.91
C ARG A 22 9.45 8.66 -21.79
N ARG A 23 8.79 9.14 -22.84
CA ARG A 23 7.33 9.09 -22.98
C ARG A 23 6.94 7.97 -23.94
N PHE A 24 6.04 7.14 -23.48
CA PHE A 24 5.45 6.05 -24.24
C PHE A 24 3.94 6.23 -24.34
N GLU A 25 3.36 5.81 -25.44
CA GLU A 25 1.93 5.54 -25.53
C GLU A 25 1.72 4.07 -25.16
N LEU A 26 1.15 3.83 -23.97
CA LEU A 26 0.77 2.51 -23.48
C LEU A 26 -0.66 2.20 -23.94
N LEU A 27 -0.82 1.08 -24.63
CA LEU A 27 -2.09 0.57 -25.11
C LEU A 27 -2.45 -0.69 -24.33
N TYR A 28 -3.63 -0.70 -23.72
CA TYR A 28 -4.17 -1.85 -23.00
C TYR A 28 -5.40 -2.40 -23.71
N TYR A 29 -5.43 -3.72 -23.89
CA TYR A 29 -6.52 -4.44 -24.55
C TYR A 29 -7.30 -5.26 -23.51
N PRO A 30 -8.42 -4.74 -22.96
CA PRO A 30 -9.20 -5.39 -21.90
C PRO A 30 -9.79 -6.75 -22.26
N LYS A 31 -9.93 -7.09 -23.55
CA LYS A 31 -10.49 -8.37 -23.98
C LYS A 31 -9.57 -9.56 -23.70
N ASP A 32 -8.25 -9.34 -23.78
CA ASP A 32 -7.25 -10.41 -23.65
C ASP A 32 -6.14 -10.09 -22.63
N GLY A 33 -6.20 -8.93 -21.99
CA GLY A 33 -5.19 -8.48 -21.02
C GLY A 33 -3.83 -8.23 -21.66
N SER A 34 -3.77 -7.94 -22.96
CA SER A 34 -2.52 -7.63 -23.64
C SER A 34 -2.15 -6.15 -23.55
N VAL A 35 -0.85 -5.88 -23.54
CA VAL A 35 -0.26 -4.54 -23.51
C VAL A 35 0.64 -4.34 -24.72
N GLU A 36 0.68 -3.11 -25.21
CA GLU A 36 1.54 -2.66 -26.30
C GLU A 36 2.08 -1.27 -25.97
N MET A 37 3.33 -0.97 -26.33
CA MET A 37 3.93 0.34 -26.06
C MET A 37 4.56 0.92 -27.33
N TYR A 38 4.26 2.18 -27.59
CA TYR A 38 4.85 2.97 -28.66
C TYR A 38 5.71 4.10 -28.11
N ASP A 39 6.91 4.26 -28.65
CA ASP A 39 7.78 5.40 -28.35
C ASP A 39 7.25 6.63 -29.10
N VAL A 40 6.73 7.61 -28.35
CA VAL A 40 6.09 8.81 -28.92
C VAL A 40 7.09 9.67 -29.68
N LYS A 41 8.34 9.73 -29.22
CA LYS A 41 9.38 10.59 -29.80
C LYS A 41 9.93 10.00 -31.09
N ASN A 42 10.14 8.68 -31.12
CA ASN A 42 10.77 7.99 -32.24
C ASN A 42 9.77 7.32 -33.19
N HIS A 43 8.47 7.45 -32.93
CA HIS A 43 7.38 6.85 -33.71
C HIS A 43 7.60 5.35 -34.04
N ARG A 44 8.12 4.59 -33.07
CA ARG A 44 8.41 3.17 -33.23
C ARG A 44 7.76 2.35 -32.13
N THR A 45 7.40 1.11 -32.45
CA THR A 45 6.96 0.14 -31.45
C THR A 45 8.12 -0.16 -30.50
N PHE A 46 7.91 0.09 -29.21
CA PHE A 46 8.85 -0.25 -28.15
C PHE A 46 8.58 -1.67 -27.63
N LEU A 47 7.31 -1.99 -27.39
CA LEU A 47 6.83 -3.30 -26.98
C LEU A 47 5.69 -3.71 -27.90
N LYS A 48 5.86 -4.83 -28.63
CA LYS A 48 4.77 -5.40 -29.44
C LYS A 48 3.69 -5.96 -28.51
N ARG A 49 2.44 -5.98 -29.00
CA ARG A 49 1.30 -6.56 -28.28
C ARG A 49 1.64 -7.92 -27.67
N THR A 50 1.74 -7.93 -26.35
CA THR A 50 2.12 -9.11 -25.56
C THR A 50 1.14 -9.25 -24.40
N LYS A 51 0.70 -10.47 -24.12
CA LYS A 51 -0.17 -10.74 -22.98
C LYS A 51 0.58 -10.44 -21.67
N TYR A 52 -0.05 -9.70 -20.77
CA TYR A 52 0.54 -9.35 -19.49
C TYR A 52 -0.52 -9.42 -18.38
N ASP A 53 -0.53 -10.54 -17.66
CA ASP A 53 -1.56 -10.84 -16.66
C ASP A 53 -1.42 -9.99 -15.37
N GLY A 54 -0.30 -9.29 -15.19
CA GLY A 54 -0.02 -8.46 -14.00
C GLY A 54 -0.57 -7.04 -14.05
N LEU A 55 -1.38 -6.69 -15.06
CA LEU A 55 -1.97 -5.36 -15.20
C LEU A 55 -3.49 -5.46 -15.40
N HIS A 56 -4.23 -4.85 -14.48
CA HIS A 56 -5.69 -4.85 -14.51
C HIS A 56 -6.23 -3.49 -14.94
N LEU A 57 -7.47 -3.48 -15.43
CA LEU A 57 -8.13 -2.24 -15.86
C LEU A 57 -8.26 -1.23 -14.72
N GLU A 58 -8.37 -1.71 -13.48
CA GLU A 58 -8.46 -0.87 -12.29
C GLU A 58 -7.18 -0.08 -12.00
N ASP A 59 -6.02 -0.58 -12.42
CA ASP A 59 -4.71 0.07 -12.30
C ASP A 59 -4.51 1.20 -13.32
N LEU A 60 -5.37 1.28 -14.35
CA LEU A 60 -5.20 2.18 -15.48
C LEU A 60 -5.93 3.50 -15.25
N PHE A 61 -5.30 4.39 -14.46
CA PHE A 61 -5.79 5.74 -14.21
C PHE A 61 -4.63 6.74 -14.12
N ILE A 62 -4.93 8.03 -14.35
CA ILE A 62 -3.91 9.07 -14.38
C ILE A 62 -3.26 9.28 -13.01
N GLY A 63 -1.94 9.39 -13.05
CA GLY A 63 -1.01 9.48 -11.94
C GLY A 63 -0.76 8.16 -11.21
N ASN A 64 -1.29 7.02 -11.68
CA ASN A 64 -0.85 5.73 -11.15
C ASN A 64 0.56 5.37 -11.63
N LYS A 65 1.29 4.57 -10.86
CA LYS A 65 2.54 3.92 -11.30
C LYS A 65 2.27 2.45 -11.52
N VAL A 66 2.33 2.02 -12.77
CA VAL A 66 2.10 0.62 -13.18
C VAL A 66 3.41 -0.04 -13.59
N THR A 67 3.60 -1.30 -13.24
CA THR A 67 4.79 -2.07 -13.64
C THR A 67 4.47 -2.85 -14.91
N VAL A 68 5.29 -2.68 -15.95
CA VAL A 68 5.19 -3.45 -17.20
C VAL A 68 6.56 -3.98 -17.57
N PHE A 69 6.72 -5.32 -17.58
CA PHE A 69 8.00 -6.00 -17.85
C PHE A 69 9.21 -5.38 -17.11
N SER A 70 9.08 -5.24 -15.79
CA SER A 70 10.10 -4.69 -14.87
C SER A 70 10.43 -3.21 -15.09
N ARG A 71 9.53 -2.45 -15.71
CA ARG A 71 9.63 -0.98 -15.82
C ARG A 71 8.47 -0.33 -15.10
N HIS A 72 8.75 0.65 -14.25
CA HIS A 72 7.73 1.42 -13.55
C HIS A 72 7.32 2.61 -14.42
N LEU A 73 6.11 2.53 -14.96
CA LEU A 73 5.52 3.52 -15.85
C LEU A 73 4.56 4.40 -15.05
N SER A 74 4.80 5.71 -15.03
CA SER A 74 3.85 6.68 -14.46
C SER A 74 2.85 7.08 -15.54
N LEU A 75 1.57 6.79 -15.35
CA LEU A 75 0.52 7.19 -16.30
C LEU A 75 0.26 8.69 -16.12
N VAL A 76 0.58 9.52 -17.12
CA VAL A 76 0.52 10.98 -16.99
C VAL A 76 -0.66 11.63 -17.71
N ASP A 77 -1.15 11.01 -18.79
CA ASP A 77 -2.30 11.53 -19.54
C ASP A 77 -3.01 10.40 -20.30
N TYR A 78 -4.20 10.67 -20.84
CA TYR A 78 -4.88 9.77 -21.77
C TYR A 78 -4.32 9.95 -23.18
N GLY A 79 -4.08 8.84 -23.88
CA GLY A 79 -3.56 8.84 -25.26
C GLY A 79 -4.62 9.20 -26.30
N ASP A 80 -5.91 9.05 -26.00
CA ASP A 80 -7.00 9.43 -26.89
C ASP A 80 -8.26 9.90 -26.15
N GLN A 81 -9.14 10.60 -26.88
CA GLN A 81 -10.40 11.13 -26.35
C GLN A 81 -11.40 10.03 -25.96
N TYR A 82 -11.31 8.84 -26.58
CA TYR A 82 -12.19 7.73 -26.26
C TYR A 82 -11.89 7.21 -24.85
N THR A 83 -10.62 6.97 -24.56
CA THR A 83 -10.08 6.61 -23.26
C THR A 83 -10.36 7.72 -22.26
N ALA A 84 -10.11 8.98 -22.62
CA ALA A 84 -10.45 10.11 -21.75
C ALA A 84 -11.96 10.29 -21.47
N ARG A 85 -12.87 9.72 -22.27
CA ARG A 85 -14.31 9.77 -21.97
C ARG A 85 -14.79 8.55 -21.21
N LYS A 86 -14.18 7.39 -21.47
CA LYS A 86 -14.58 6.10 -20.93
C LYS A 86 -13.85 5.76 -19.62
N LEU A 87 -12.58 6.14 -19.53
CA LEU A 87 -11.70 6.02 -18.38
C LEU A 87 -11.24 7.37 -17.83
N GLY A 88 -11.61 8.50 -18.44
CA GLY A 88 -11.55 9.82 -17.80
C GLY A 88 -12.44 9.83 -16.59
N SER A 89 -11.93 9.20 -15.56
CA SER A 89 -12.72 8.69 -14.48
C SER A 89 -13.08 9.83 -13.56
N ARG A 90 -14.18 9.66 -12.84
CA ARG A 90 -14.41 10.35 -11.57
C ARG A 90 -13.49 9.81 -10.47
N LYS A 91 -12.37 9.14 -10.80
CA LYS A 91 -11.43 8.69 -9.79
C LYS A 91 -10.79 9.92 -9.17
N GLU A 92 -11.20 10.16 -7.96
CA GLU A 92 -10.66 11.19 -7.10
C GLU A 92 -9.64 10.55 -6.18
N ARG A 93 -8.65 11.33 -5.79
CA ARG A 93 -7.77 10.99 -4.68
C ARG A 93 -8.27 11.71 -3.46
N THR A 94 -8.31 11.01 -2.34
CA THR A 94 -8.62 11.63 -1.06
C THR A 94 -7.73 11.07 0.04
N LEU A 95 -7.60 11.83 1.12
CA LEU A 95 -6.89 11.39 2.31
C LEU A 95 -7.82 10.52 3.15
N ALA A 96 -7.39 9.31 3.47
CA ALA A 96 -7.92 8.53 4.57
C ALA A 96 -6.91 8.54 5.71
N LEU A 97 -7.27 9.12 6.85
CA LEU A 97 -6.39 9.20 8.01
C LEU A 97 -7.01 8.42 9.17
N ILE A 98 -6.26 7.47 9.72
CA ILE A 98 -6.60 6.75 10.96
C ILE A 98 -5.95 7.49 12.12
N LYS A 99 -6.77 7.86 13.10
CA LYS A 99 -6.37 8.63 14.28
C LYS A 99 -5.77 7.72 15.37
N PRO A 100 -5.06 8.28 16.37
CA PRO A 100 -4.32 7.48 17.34
C PRO A 100 -5.20 6.53 18.18
N ASP A 101 -6.47 6.88 18.43
CA ASP A 101 -7.44 6.06 19.16
C ASP A 101 -7.76 4.74 18.45
N ALA A 102 -7.68 4.70 17.12
CA ALA A 102 -7.96 3.53 16.32
C ALA A 102 -6.71 2.71 15.94
N GLY A 103 -5.56 2.99 16.55
CA GLY A 103 -4.30 2.25 16.33
C GLY A 103 -4.44 0.71 16.40
N PRO A 104 -5.08 0.14 17.45
CA PRO A 104 -5.30 -1.31 17.53
C PRO A 104 -6.23 -1.88 16.45
N ARG A 105 -6.94 -1.03 15.71
CA ARG A 105 -7.95 -1.41 14.70
C ARG A 105 -7.52 -1.04 13.27
N ILE A 106 -6.24 -0.69 13.06
CA ILE A 106 -5.71 -0.31 11.74
C ILE A 106 -6.01 -1.38 10.68
N GLY A 107 -5.82 -2.66 11.00
CA GLY A 107 -6.08 -3.76 10.07
C GLY A 107 -7.55 -3.84 9.62
N GLU A 108 -8.50 -3.67 10.55
CA GLU A 108 -9.93 -3.65 10.24
C GLU A 108 -10.31 -2.45 9.37
N LEU A 109 -9.76 -1.27 9.67
CA LEU A 109 -10.04 -0.06 8.89
C LEU A 109 -9.47 -0.13 7.47
N ILE A 110 -8.27 -0.68 7.30
CA ILE A 110 -7.70 -0.94 5.97
C ILE A 110 -8.56 -1.94 5.20
N ASP A 111 -9.04 -3.01 5.84
CA ASP A 111 -9.93 -3.98 5.20
C ASP A 111 -11.26 -3.33 4.78
N ILE A 112 -11.83 -2.44 5.60
CA ILE A 112 -13.03 -1.66 5.25
C ILE A 112 -12.77 -0.79 4.01
N ILE A 113 -11.64 -0.08 3.95
CA ILE A 113 -11.27 0.75 2.81
C ILE A 113 -11.16 -0.10 1.53
N ILE A 114 -10.46 -1.22 1.59
CA ILE A 114 -10.26 -2.12 0.45
C ILE A 114 -11.60 -2.74 0.01
N ASN A 115 -12.40 -3.26 0.95
CA ASN A 115 -13.70 -3.88 0.66
C ASN A 115 -14.72 -2.87 0.13
N ALA A 116 -14.59 -1.60 0.48
CA ALA A 116 -15.37 -0.53 -0.12
C ALA A 116 -14.99 -0.25 -1.58
N GLY A 117 -13.95 -0.90 -2.13
CA GLY A 117 -13.49 -0.74 -3.51
C GLY A 117 -12.58 0.47 -3.72
N PHE A 118 -11.87 0.91 -2.68
CA PHE A 118 -10.79 1.88 -2.82
C PHE A 118 -9.46 1.19 -3.10
N THR A 119 -8.65 1.80 -3.95
CA THR A 119 -7.24 1.46 -4.12
C THR A 119 -6.41 2.36 -3.21
N ILE A 120 -5.56 1.78 -2.37
CA ILE A 120 -4.59 2.52 -1.56
C ILE A 120 -3.34 2.73 -2.40
N THR A 121 -3.03 3.99 -2.76
CA THR A 121 -1.88 4.33 -3.61
C THR A 121 -0.66 4.77 -2.81
N LYS A 122 -0.87 5.30 -1.61
CA LYS A 122 0.19 5.61 -0.63
C LYS A 122 -0.32 5.28 0.77
N ALA A 123 0.54 4.80 1.64
CA ALA A 123 0.24 4.60 3.06
C ALA A 123 1.50 4.87 3.88
N LYS A 124 1.38 5.59 5.00
CA LYS A 124 2.49 5.83 5.91
C LYS A 124 1.99 6.11 7.33
N MET A 125 2.62 5.48 8.31
CA MET A 125 2.42 5.73 9.73
C MET A 125 3.37 6.83 10.19
N MET A 126 2.84 7.85 10.85
CA MET A 126 3.55 9.09 11.14
C MET A 126 3.27 9.57 12.56
N VAL A 127 4.15 10.42 13.08
CA VAL A 127 3.89 11.22 14.30
C VAL A 127 3.88 12.68 13.91
N LEU A 128 2.77 13.37 14.18
CA LEU A 128 2.65 14.80 13.90
C LEU A 128 3.31 15.63 14.97
N SER A 129 4.17 16.57 14.58
CA SER A 129 4.56 17.68 15.42
C SER A 129 3.36 18.61 15.67
N ARG A 130 3.45 19.42 16.73
CA ARG A 130 2.41 20.42 17.00
C ARG A 130 2.24 21.40 15.83
N LYS A 131 3.32 21.75 15.12
CA LYS A 131 3.27 22.63 13.96
C LYS A 131 2.49 21.99 12.82
N GLU A 132 2.85 20.77 12.43
CA GLU A 132 2.15 20.05 11.35
C GLU A 132 0.67 19.82 11.69
N ALA A 133 0.35 19.53 12.95
CA ALA A 133 -1.03 19.42 13.41
C ALA A 133 -1.81 20.74 13.31
N MET A 134 -1.16 21.89 13.57
CA MET A 134 -1.78 23.21 13.38
C MET A 134 -2.00 23.52 11.90
N ASP A 135 -1.03 23.20 11.04
CA ASP A 135 -1.14 23.38 9.60
C ASP A 135 -2.27 22.50 9.04
N PHE A 136 -2.39 21.26 9.53
CA PHE A 136 -3.45 20.32 9.15
C PHE A 136 -4.86 20.77 9.56
N TYR A 137 -5.02 21.33 10.76
CA TYR A 137 -6.32 21.77 11.28
C TYR A 137 -6.53 23.28 11.21
N VAL A 138 -5.90 23.97 10.26
CA VAL A 138 -5.96 25.45 10.13
C VAL A 138 -7.39 26.00 10.12
N ASP A 139 -8.33 25.33 9.44
CA ASP A 139 -9.74 25.72 9.37
C ASP A 139 -10.49 25.63 10.70
N HIS A 140 -9.92 24.91 11.68
CA HIS A 140 -10.50 24.70 13.00
C HIS A 140 -9.93 25.63 14.07
N GLN A 141 -9.01 26.54 13.73
CA GLN A 141 -8.30 27.39 14.71
C GLN A 141 -9.23 28.22 15.60
N SER A 142 -10.40 28.62 15.09
CA SER A 142 -11.40 29.40 15.85
C SER A 142 -12.35 28.55 16.71
N ARG A 143 -12.25 27.21 16.64
CA ARG A 143 -13.16 26.30 17.35
C ARG A 143 -12.72 26.11 18.80
N PRO A 144 -13.65 26.05 19.77
CA PRO A 144 -13.30 25.94 21.20
C PRO A 144 -12.55 24.64 21.55
N PHE A 145 -12.74 23.57 20.76
CA PHE A 145 -12.09 22.27 20.95
C PHE A 145 -10.72 22.16 20.25
N TYR A 146 -10.23 23.22 19.58
CA TYR A 146 -9.03 23.16 18.73
C TYR A 146 -7.78 22.71 19.49
N ASN A 147 -7.54 23.26 20.69
CA ASN A 147 -6.36 22.89 21.48
C ASN A 147 -6.38 21.43 21.95
N GLU A 148 -7.57 20.91 22.31
CA GLU A 148 -7.74 19.52 22.70
C GLU A 148 -7.55 18.59 21.49
N LEU A 149 -8.07 18.98 20.32
CA LEU A 149 -7.86 18.26 19.06
C LEU A 149 -6.38 18.17 18.69
N LEU A 150 -5.64 19.29 18.81
CA LEU A 150 -4.20 19.29 18.58
C LEU A 150 -3.46 18.41 19.56
N GLN A 151 -3.77 18.50 20.86
CA GLN A 151 -3.13 17.66 21.87
C GLN A 151 -3.37 16.18 21.58
N PHE A 152 -4.59 15.82 21.20
CA PHE A 152 -4.96 14.45 20.87
C PHE A 152 -4.25 13.94 19.62
N ILE A 153 -4.29 14.67 18.50
CA ILE A 153 -3.69 14.17 17.25
C ILE A 153 -2.16 14.01 17.35
N THR A 154 -1.51 14.79 18.22
CA THR A 154 -0.07 14.68 18.49
C THR A 154 0.29 13.67 19.59
N SER A 155 -0.70 13.01 20.21
CA SER A 155 -0.49 12.13 21.36
C SER A 155 0.07 10.75 20.98
N GLY A 156 -0.03 10.36 19.72
CA GLY A 156 0.40 9.06 19.23
C GLY A 156 0.61 9.06 17.71
N SER A 157 0.85 7.87 17.16
CA SER A 157 0.98 7.71 15.71
C SER A 157 -0.38 7.75 15.02
N ILE A 158 -0.37 8.27 13.80
CA ILE A 158 -1.49 8.24 12.85
C ILE A 158 -1.10 7.38 11.66
N VAL A 159 -2.08 6.88 10.91
CA VAL A 159 -1.84 6.26 9.60
C VAL A 159 -2.51 7.12 8.54
N ALA A 160 -1.71 7.79 7.71
CA ALA A 160 -2.19 8.53 6.56
C ALA A 160 -2.16 7.62 5.32
N MET A 161 -3.21 7.68 4.50
CA MET A 161 -3.31 6.93 3.25
C MET A 161 -3.87 7.83 2.14
N GLU A 162 -3.25 7.79 0.97
CA GLU A 162 -3.86 8.27 -0.27
C GLU A 162 -4.74 7.13 -0.81
N ILE A 163 -6.05 7.35 -0.84
CA ILE A 163 -7.02 6.40 -1.39
C ILE A 163 -7.60 6.96 -2.68
N LEU A 164 -7.84 6.05 -3.62
CA LEU A 164 -8.37 6.34 -4.93
C LEU A 164 -9.61 5.51 -5.20
N GLY A 165 -10.63 6.15 -5.76
CA GLY A 165 -11.84 5.48 -6.22
C GLY A 165 -12.76 6.47 -6.91
N ASP A 166 -13.82 5.96 -7.54
CA ASP A 166 -14.84 6.83 -8.12
C ASP A 166 -15.56 7.63 -7.03
N ASP A 167 -15.67 8.95 -7.23
CA ASP A 167 -16.29 9.89 -6.29
C ASP A 167 -15.70 9.74 -4.86
N ALA A 168 -14.37 9.54 -4.78
CA ALA A 168 -13.70 9.05 -3.58
C ALA A 168 -13.92 9.92 -2.34
N VAL A 169 -13.93 11.26 -2.49
CA VAL A 169 -14.13 12.17 -1.36
C VAL A 169 -15.51 11.92 -0.74
N SER A 170 -16.54 11.90 -1.59
CA SER A 170 -17.93 11.72 -1.15
C SER A 170 -18.17 10.33 -0.57
N LYS A 171 -17.64 9.29 -1.24
CA LYS A 171 -17.78 7.89 -0.81
C LYS A 171 -17.05 7.64 0.52
N TRP A 172 -15.85 8.19 0.70
CA TRP A 172 -15.11 8.07 1.96
C TRP A 172 -15.85 8.77 3.10
N LYS A 173 -16.35 9.98 2.87
CA LYS A 173 -17.15 10.73 3.85
C LYS A 173 -18.41 9.99 4.29
N MET A 174 -19.08 9.31 3.35
CA MET A 174 -20.23 8.45 3.65
C MET A 174 -19.85 7.28 4.57
N LEU A 175 -18.73 6.58 4.31
CA LEU A 175 -18.27 5.48 5.16
C LEU A 175 -17.84 5.94 6.56
N LEU A 176 -17.26 7.14 6.67
CA LEU A 176 -16.92 7.73 7.96
C LEU A 176 -18.18 7.99 8.80
N GLY A 177 -19.22 8.55 8.19
CA GLY A 177 -20.40 9.02 8.88
C GLY A 177 -20.17 10.35 9.64
N PRO A 178 -21.16 10.80 10.43
CA PRO A 178 -21.10 12.05 11.18
C PRO A 178 -19.85 12.17 12.06
N ALA A 179 -19.28 13.38 12.18
CA ALA A 179 -18.03 13.61 12.92
C ALA A 179 -18.15 13.30 14.43
N ASN A 180 -19.33 13.48 15.02
CA ASN A 180 -19.62 13.08 16.38
C ASN A 180 -20.05 11.60 16.40
N SER A 181 -19.29 10.77 17.10
CA SER A 181 -19.51 9.32 17.16
C SER A 181 -20.88 8.94 17.73
N GLY A 182 -21.41 9.71 18.69
CA GLY A 182 -22.76 9.48 19.23
C GLY A 182 -23.87 9.76 18.22
N VAL A 183 -23.71 10.79 17.38
CA VAL A 183 -24.64 11.06 16.26
C VAL A 183 -24.49 9.99 15.17
N ALA A 184 -23.26 9.56 14.89
CA ALA A 184 -23.00 8.50 13.92
C ALA A 184 -23.71 7.20 14.31
N GLN A 185 -23.67 6.81 15.59
CA GLN A 185 -24.38 5.61 16.10
C GLN A 185 -25.89 5.65 15.84
N THR A 186 -26.49 6.84 15.80
CA THR A 186 -27.94 6.98 15.53
C THR A 186 -28.28 7.13 14.05
N GLU A 187 -27.49 7.90 13.29
CA GLU A 187 -27.81 8.26 11.90
C GLU A 187 -27.19 7.31 10.86
N ALA A 188 -26.03 6.73 11.18
CA ALA A 188 -25.26 5.85 10.31
C ALA A 188 -24.56 4.76 11.14
N PRO A 189 -25.32 3.80 11.74
CA PRO A 189 -24.80 2.83 12.71
C PRO A 189 -23.68 1.94 12.16
N ASP A 190 -23.66 1.70 10.85
CA ASP A 190 -22.64 0.90 10.17
C ASP A 190 -21.39 1.72 9.77
N SER A 191 -21.34 3.00 10.13
CA SER A 191 -20.20 3.87 9.78
C SER A 191 -18.97 3.57 10.64
N ILE A 192 -17.80 3.97 10.14
CA ILE A 192 -16.53 3.85 10.86
C ILE A 192 -16.59 4.59 12.20
N ARG A 193 -17.12 5.82 12.21
CA ARG A 193 -17.20 6.63 13.43
C ARG A 193 -18.22 6.08 14.43
N ALA A 194 -19.28 5.43 13.97
CA ALA A 194 -20.23 4.75 14.85
C ALA A 194 -19.59 3.52 15.51
N THR A 195 -18.82 2.75 14.75
CA THR A 195 -18.26 1.46 15.17
C THR A 195 -16.99 1.60 16.02
N PHE A 196 -16.10 2.53 15.66
CA PHE A 196 -14.77 2.66 16.24
C PHE A 196 -14.55 3.97 17.01
N GLY A 197 -15.44 4.95 16.81
CA GLY A 197 -15.33 6.26 17.46
C GLY A 197 -15.83 6.26 18.90
N ILE A 198 -15.26 7.16 19.70
CA ILE A 198 -15.57 7.36 21.12
C ILE A 198 -16.37 8.65 21.32
N ASP A 199 -15.89 9.76 20.77
CA ASP A 199 -16.50 11.09 20.94
C ASP A 199 -16.34 11.94 19.67
N GLY A 200 -16.43 13.28 19.76
CA GLY A 200 -16.27 14.19 18.61
C GLY A 200 -14.83 14.46 18.19
N ILE A 201 -13.86 14.23 19.08
CA ILE A 201 -12.42 14.42 18.84
C ILE A 201 -11.77 13.08 18.50
N ARG A 202 -12.04 12.07 19.33
CA ARG A 202 -11.66 10.66 19.22
C ARG A 202 -12.71 9.91 18.42
N ASN A 203 -12.69 10.09 17.11
CA ASN A 203 -13.66 9.50 16.19
C ASN A 203 -13.01 8.53 15.20
N ALA A 204 -11.89 7.89 15.58
CA ALA A 204 -11.16 6.86 14.83
C ALA A 204 -10.55 7.27 13.48
N ALA A 205 -11.22 8.05 12.64
CA ALA A 205 -10.77 8.37 11.29
C ALA A 205 -11.22 9.76 10.79
N HIS A 206 -10.39 10.31 9.91
CA HIS A 206 -10.58 11.60 9.24
C HIS A 206 -10.62 11.44 7.72
N GLY A 207 -11.36 12.34 7.09
CA GLY A 207 -11.49 12.46 5.65
C GLY A 207 -11.78 13.92 5.28
N PRO A 208 -11.20 14.42 4.19
CA PRO A 208 -11.44 15.78 3.69
C PRO A 208 -12.91 16.03 3.35
N ASP A 209 -13.36 17.29 3.50
CA ASP A 209 -14.73 17.70 3.20
C ASP A 209 -15.01 17.96 1.71
N SER A 210 -13.95 18.20 0.91
CA SER A 210 -14.03 18.54 -0.50
C SER A 210 -12.81 18.05 -1.27
N ILE A 211 -12.87 18.06 -2.61
CA ILE A 211 -11.73 17.74 -3.48
C ILE A 211 -10.57 18.72 -3.25
N ALA A 212 -10.88 20.00 -3.00
CA ALA A 212 -9.87 21.03 -2.75
C ALA A 212 -9.12 20.79 -1.44
N SER A 213 -9.84 20.49 -0.35
CA SER A 213 -9.22 20.13 0.93
C SER A 213 -8.46 18.80 0.81
N ALA A 214 -8.99 17.82 0.07
CA ALA A 214 -8.29 16.57 -0.20
C ALA A 214 -6.93 16.78 -0.86
N ALA A 215 -6.84 17.64 -1.88
CA ALA A 215 -5.58 17.95 -2.53
C ALA A 215 -4.58 18.64 -1.57
N GLN A 216 -5.04 19.59 -0.76
CA GLN A 216 -4.20 20.30 0.21
C GLN A 216 -3.67 19.36 1.30
N GLU A 217 -4.57 18.56 1.88
CA GLU A 217 -4.22 17.59 2.92
C GLU A 217 -3.27 16.52 2.36
N LEU A 218 -3.51 15.99 1.16
CA LEU A 218 -2.61 15.04 0.52
C LEU A 218 -1.22 15.64 0.26
N GLU A 219 -1.12 16.90 -0.15
CA GLU A 219 0.18 17.56 -0.35
C GLU A 219 0.92 17.77 0.98
N LEU A 220 0.20 17.95 2.10
CA LEU A 220 0.81 18.03 3.43
C LEU A 220 1.44 16.70 3.85
N PHE A 221 0.73 15.58 3.65
CA PHE A 221 1.19 14.25 4.08
C PHE A 221 2.12 13.56 3.07
N PHE A 222 1.87 13.75 1.78
CA PHE A 222 2.59 13.11 0.68
C PHE A 222 3.02 14.12 -0.39
N PRO A 223 3.94 15.04 -0.06
CA PRO A 223 4.33 16.12 -0.98
C PRO A 223 4.80 15.59 -2.33
N SER A 224 4.32 16.21 -3.41
CA SER A 224 4.64 15.81 -4.78
C SER A 224 5.97 16.39 -5.28
N GLY A 225 6.41 17.51 -4.72
CA GLY A 225 7.60 18.27 -5.15
C GLY A 225 8.94 17.90 -4.50
N GLY A 226 9.05 16.72 -3.89
CA GLY A 226 10.27 16.31 -3.16
C GLY A 226 10.43 16.95 -1.77
N GLY A 227 9.37 17.60 -1.26
CA GLY A 227 9.29 17.97 0.15
C GLY A 227 9.11 16.74 1.04
N ARG A 228 9.51 16.84 2.31
CA ARG A 228 9.23 15.80 3.30
C ARG A 228 7.92 16.09 4.01
N GLY A 229 7.00 15.13 3.95
CA GLY A 229 5.85 15.09 4.84
C GLY A 229 6.27 14.78 6.28
N PRO A 230 5.30 14.57 7.19
CA PRO A 230 5.60 14.27 8.58
C PRO A 230 6.49 13.03 8.75
N ALA A 231 7.28 13.04 9.82
CA ALA A 231 8.21 11.97 10.12
C ALA A 231 7.50 10.64 10.33
N ASN A 232 8.12 9.55 9.86
CA ASN A 232 7.64 8.20 10.19
C ASN A 232 7.74 7.93 11.70
N SER A 233 6.97 6.96 12.18
CA SER A 233 6.88 6.60 13.59
C SER A 233 7.86 5.50 14.03
N ALA A 234 8.87 5.18 13.22
CA ALA A 234 9.76 4.06 13.49
C ALA A 234 10.62 4.29 14.75
N LYS A 235 10.72 3.26 15.61
CA LYS A 235 11.41 3.33 16.90
C LYS A 235 12.85 2.83 16.84
N PHE A 236 13.15 1.88 15.95
CA PHE A 236 14.44 1.23 15.77
C PHE A 236 14.98 0.53 17.03
N ILE A 237 14.09 -0.03 17.86
CA ILE A 237 14.44 -0.68 19.13
C ILE A 237 13.75 -2.05 19.21
N ASN A 238 14.54 -3.11 19.40
CA ASN A 238 14.05 -4.50 19.49
C ASN A 238 13.02 -4.82 18.41
N CYS A 239 13.32 -4.45 17.16
CA CYS A 239 12.40 -4.50 16.05
C CYS A 239 12.78 -5.58 15.03
N THR A 240 11.79 -6.04 14.29
CA THR A 240 11.95 -6.87 13.10
C THR A 240 11.20 -6.26 11.93
N CYS A 241 11.71 -6.46 10.72
CA CYS A 241 11.05 -6.03 9.50
C CYS A 241 10.05 -7.09 9.05
N CYS A 242 8.85 -6.65 8.67
CA CYS A 242 7.88 -7.47 7.96
C CYS A 242 7.47 -6.75 6.68
N ILE A 243 7.51 -7.43 5.55
CA ILE A 243 7.07 -6.88 4.26
C ILE A 243 5.87 -7.69 3.77
N ILE A 244 4.73 -7.03 3.65
CA ILE A 244 3.57 -7.56 2.92
C ILE A 244 3.87 -7.43 1.42
N LYS A 245 3.97 -8.59 0.75
CA LYS A 245 4.42 -8.68 -0.64
C LYS A 245 3.36 -8.18 -1.64
N PRO A 246 3.76 -7.81 -2.85
CA PRO A 246 2.85 -7.26 -3.86
C PRO A 246 1.64 -8.12 -4.19
N HIS A 247 1.76 -9.44 -4.36
CA HIS A 247 0.56 -10.26 -4.59
C HIS A 247 -0.47 -10.14 -3.45
N ALA A 248 -0.03 -10.09 -2.19
CA ALA A 248 -0.94 -9.97 -1.05
C ALA A 248 -1.59 -8.57 -1.00
N VAL A 249 -0.86 -7.52 -1.37
CA VAL A 249 -1.41 -6.17 -1.52
C VAL A 249 -2.46 -6.13 -2.63
N ASN A 250 -2.13 -6.66 -3.81
CA ASN A 250 -3.02 -6.68 -4.97
C ASN A 250 -4.29 -7.52 -4.73
N GLU A 251 -4.22 -8.54 -3.89
CA GLU A 251 -5.38 -9.36 -3.49
C GLU A 251 -6.23 -8.74 -2.38
N GLY A 252 -5.88 -7.54 -1.90
CA GLY A 252 -6.62 -6.87 -0.84
C GLY A 252 -6.45 -7.53 0.54
N LEU A 253 -5.36 -8.27 0.76
CA LEU A 253 -5.05 -8.91 2.04
C LEU A 253 -4.34 -8.04 3.11
N PRO A 254 -3.84 -6.81 2.86
CA PRO A 254 -3.10 -6.06 3.88
C PRO A 254 -3.86 -5.86 5.19
N GLY A 255 -5.15 -5.52 5.13
CA GLY A 255 -5.98 -5.32 6.32
C GLY A 255 -6.05 -6.58 7.19
N LYS A 256 -6.28 -7.73 6.58
CA LYS A 256 -6.35 -9.04 7.26
C LYS A 256 -5.00 -9.46 7.87
N ILE A 257 -3.90 -9.23 7.15
CA ILE A 257 -2.55 -9.54 7.63
C ILE A 257 -2.19 -8.65 8.83
N ILE A 258 -2.42 -7.34 8.72
CA ILE A 258 -2.15 -6.39 9.82
C ILE A 258 -3.03 -6.72 11.03
N LYS A 259 -4.31 -7.03 10.81
CA LYS A 259 -5.23 -7.46 11.88
C LYS A 259 -4.69 -8.71 12.58
N ALA A 260 -4.26 -9.73 11.83
CA ALA A 260 -3.72 -10.96 12.41
C ALA A 260 -2.45 -10.70 13.26
N ILE A 261 -1.58 -9.78 12.83
CA ILE A 261 -0.38 -9.36 13.57
C ILE A 261 -0.78 -8.69 14.90
N LEU A 262 -1.74 -7.76 14.86
CA LEU A 262 -2.21 -7.04 16.05
C LEU A 262 -2.99 -7.97 17.01
N ASP A 263 -3.82 -8.87 16.49
CA ASP A 263 -4.59 -9.86 17.29
C ASP A 263 -3.67 -10.84 18.03
N GLU A 264 -2.52 -11.20 17.45
CA GLU A 264 -1.51 -12.03 18.09
C GLU A 264 -0.74 -11.28 19.20
N GLY A 265 -0.94 -9.96 19.30
CA GLY A 265 -0.36 -9.10 20.35
C GLY A 265 0.99 -8.49 20.00
N PHE A 266 1.37 -8.47 18.72
CA PHE A 266 2.54 -7.72 18.27
C PHE A 266 2.20 -6.23 18.13
N GLU A 267 3.16 -5.36 18.46
CA GLU A 267 3.03 -3.91 18.27
C GLU A 267 3.64 -3.51 16.93
N ILE A 268 2.89 -2.78 16.11
CA ILE A 268 3.37 -2.17 14.86
C ILE A 268 3.74 -0.73 15.18
N SER A 269 5.04 -0.41 15.13
CA SER A 269 5.54 0.94 15.40
C SER A 269 5.65 1.79 14.15
N ALA A 270 5.84 1.21 12.98
CA ALA A 270 5.83 1.91 11.70
C ALA A 270 5.24 1.06 10.58
N LEU A 271 4.65 1.73 9.60
CA LEU A 271 4.06 1.14 8.40
C LEU A 271 4.30 2.11 7.24
N GLN A 272 4.76 1.62 6.09
CA GLN A 272 4.84 2.43 4.88
C GLN A 272 4.73 1.59 3.62
N MET A 273 4.02 2.13 2.63
CA MET A 273 3.88 1.52 1.31
C MET A 273 5.00 2.00 0.39
N PHE A 274 5.62 1.06 -0.33
CA PHE A 274 6.74 1.30 -1.23
C PHE A 274 6.52 0.61 -2.58
N ASN A 275 6.96 1.27 -3.64
CA ASN A 275 7.14 0.68 -4.96
C ASN A 275 8.64 0.59 -5.20
N LEU A 276 9.21 -0.60 -5.04
CA LEU A 276 10.65 -0.80 -5.06
C LEU A 276 11.15 -1.04 -6.48
N GLU A 277 12.26 -0.38 -6.81
CA GLU A 277 12.97 -0.65 -8.06
C GLU A 277 13.84 -1.91 -7.94
N ARG A 278 14.14 -2.51 -9.08
CA ARG A 278 14.91 -3.76 -9.12
C ARG A 278 16.26 -3.67 -8.42
N ALA A 279 16.98 -2.56 -8.57
CA ALA A 279 18.28 -2.37 -7.91
C ALA A 279 18.15 -2.38 -6.37
N THR A 280 17.15 -1.68 -5.85
CA THR A 280 16.81 -1.63 -4.42
C THR A 280 16.44 -3.02 -3.88
N VAL A 281 15.66 -3.79 -4.65
CA VAL A 281 15.28 -5.16 -4.25
C VAL A 281 16.47 -6.12 -4.29
N GLU A 282 17.35 -6.01 -5.29
CA GLU A 282 18.56 -6.83 -5.38
C GLU A 282 19.55 -6.52 -4.25
N GLU A 283 19.66 -5.24 -3.84
CA GLU A 283 20.42 -4.83 -2.65
C GLU A 283 19.80 -5.43 -1.37
N PHE A 284 18.49 -5.27 -1.19
CA PHE A 284 17.78 -5.80 -0.02
C PHE A 284 17.90 -7.33 0.10
N TYR A 285 17.85 -8.05 -1.03
CA TYR A 285 17.96 -9.51 -1.05
C TYR A 285 19.38 -10.04 -1.28
N GLU A 286 20.43 -9.20 -1.21
CA GLU A 286 21.80 -9.60 -1.54
C GLU A 286 22.26 -10.83 -0.76
N ILE A 287 21.88 -10.93 0.53
CA ILE A 287 22.23 -12.05 1.40
C ILE A 287 21.67 -13.41 0.93
N TYR A 288 20.60 -13.41 0.14
CA TYR A 288 19.97 -14.63 -0.40
C TYR A 288 20.59 -15.06 -1.74
N LYS A 289 21.41 -14.20 -2.36
CA LYS A 289 21.99 -14.43 -3.68
C LYS A 289 22.96 -15.62 -3.65
N GLY A 290 22.66 -16.65 -4.43
CA GLY A 290 23.44 -17.88 -4.49
C GLY A 290 23.19 -18.87 -3.35
N VAL A 291 22.41 -18.49 -2.32
CA VAL A 291 21.95 -19.38 -1.25
C VAL A 291 20.60 -19.98 -1.59
N VAL A 292 19.67 -19.17 -2.10
CA VAL A 292 18.31 -19.58 -2.44
C VAL A 292 18.18 -19.71 -3.96
N ALA A 293 17.71 -20.87 -4.43
CA ALA A 293 17.54 -21.15 -5.86
C ALA A 293 16.53 -20.20 -6.52
N GLU A 294 15.51 -19.79 -5.78
CA GLU A 294 14.42 -18.93 -6.21
C GLU A 294 14.73 -17.43 -6.15
N TYR A 295 15.97 -17.03 -5.86
CA TYR A 295 16.37 -15.62 -5.70
C TYR A 295 15.84 -14.71 -6.82
N THR A 296 16.01 -15.12 -8.08
CA THR A 296 15.57 -14.33 -9.24
C THR A 296 14.05 -14.11 -9.27
N GLU A 297 13.28 -15.12 -8.86
CA GLU A 297 11.82 -15.06 -8.80
C GLU A 297 11.35 -14.22 -7.61
N MET A 298 12.03 -14.30 -6.46
CA MET A 298 11.77 -13.45 -5.30
C MET A 298 11.96 -11.97 -5.61
N VAL A 299 13.06 -11.62 -6.29
CA VAL A 299 13.32 -10.26 -6.76
C VAL A 299 12.21 -9.80 -7.69
N THR A 300 11.81 -10.66 -8.63
CA THR A 300 10.77 -10.33 -9.61
C THR A 300 9.41 -10.10 -8.96
N GLU A 301 9.03 -10.91 -7.98
CA GLU A 301 7.79 -10.75 -7.21
C GLU A 301 7.79 -9.45 -6.41
N LEU A 302 8.87 -9.13 -5.70
CA LEU A 302 8.90 -7.90 -4.89
C LEU A 302 8.92 -6.63 -5.75
N CYS A 303 9.42 -6.71 -6.99
CA CYS A 303 9.35 -5.62 -7.99
C CYS A 303 8.00 -5.53 -8.72
N SER A 304 7.11 -6.52 -8.55
CA SER A 304 5.92 -6.64 -9.40
C SER A 304 4.86 -5.56 -9.12
N GLY A 305 4.87 -4.95 -7.94
CA GLY A 305 3.88 -3.96 -7.52
C GLY A 305 4.18 -3.32 -6.18
N PRO A 306 3.21 -2.62 -5.57
CA PRO A 306 3.38 -1.99 -4.27
C PRO A 306 3.52 -3.06 -3.17
N CYS A 307 4.42 -2.83 -2.23
CA CYS A 307 4.57 -3.62 -1.01
C CYS A 307 4.39 -2.73 0.22
N ILE A 308 4.10 -3.32 1.38
CA ILE A 308 3.97 -2.56 2.63
C ILE A 308 5.02 -3.10 3.61
N ALA A 309 5.98 -2.26 3.98
CA ALA A 309 6.94 -2.56 5.02
C ALA A 309 6.40 -2.14 6.39
N LEU A 310 6.62 -2.97 7.39
CA LEU A 310 6.20 -2.80 8.77
C LEU A 310 7.41 -2.94 9.69
N GLU A 311 7.50 -2.06 10.66
CA GLU A 311 8.35 -2.27 11.83
C GLU A 311 7.50 -2.92 12.93
N ILE A 312 7.89 -4.13 13.33
CA ILE A 312 7.25 -4.87 14.42
C ILE A 312 8.15 -4.81 15.64
N ILE A 313 7.63 -4.31 16.76
CA ILE A 313 8.35 -4.34 18.03
C ILE A 313 8.21 -5.73 18.64
N GLN A 314 9.35 -6.36 18.92
CA GLN A 314 9.44 -7.63 19.61
C GLN A 314 9.76 -7.36 21.09
N PRO A 315 8.86 -7.65 22.02
CA PRO A 315 9.24 -7.70 23.42
C PRO A 315 10.27 -8.83 23.64
N ASN A 316 11.19 -8.61 24.59
CA ASN A 316 12.08 -9.64 25.11
C ASN A 316 11.25 -10.89 25.52
N PRO A 317 11.77 -12.12 25.39
CA PRO A 317 11.05 -13.38 25.08
C PRO A 317 9.75 -13.64 25.88
N PRO A 318 8.72 -14.27 25.27
CA PRO A 318 8.87 -15.51 24.49
C PRO A 318 8.31 -15.54 23.04
N LYS A 319 7.81 -14.43 22.46
CA LYS A 319 7.21 -14.45 21.11
C LYS A 319 8.19 -13.98 20.02
N ILE A 320 8.62 -14.91 19.16
CA ILE A 320 9.44 -14.61 17.98
C ILE A 320 8.52 -14.42 16.78
N PHE A 321 8.54 -13.23 16.15
CA PHE A 321 7.68 -12.91 15.01
C PHE A 321 7.87 -13.86 13.82
N ARG A 322 9.10 -14.34 13.61
CA ARG A 322 9.43 -15.36 12.60
C ARG A 322 8.64 -16.66 12.77
N ASP A 323 8.41 -17.11 14.02
CA ASP A 323 7.62 -18.32 14.29
C ASP A 323 6.14 -18.13 13.92
N PHE A 324 5.62 -16.91 14.13
CA PHE A 324 4.26 -16.52 13.72
C PHE A 324 4.13 -16.38 12.20
N CYS A 325 5.16 -15.88 11.52
CA CYS A 325 5.19 -15.86 10.06
C CYS A 325 5.17 -17.28 9.48
N GLY A 326 5.85 -18.22 10.14
CA GLY A 326 5.96 -19.61 9.71
C GLY A 326 7.01 -19.84 8.62
N PRO A 327 7.15 -21.08 8.14
CA PRO A 327 8.18 -21.43 7.16
C PRO A 327 8.03 -20.65 5.85
N SER A 328 9.15 -20.30 5.23
CA SER A 328 9.20 -19.50 3.98
C SER A 328 8.55 -20.21 2.80
N ASP A 329 8.48 -21.54 2.85
CA ASP A 329 7.73 -22.37 1.92
C ASP A 329 6.33 -22.67 2.50
N PRO A 330 5.25 -22.11 1.94
CA PRO A 330 3.89 -22.49 2.31
C PRO A 330 3.50 -23.92 1.86
N CYS A 331 4.39 -24.66 1.18
CA CYS A 331 4.50 -26.12 0.95
C CYS A 331 4.94 -26.37 -0.51
N PRO A 332 5.79 -27.39 -0.82
CA PRO A 332 6.20 -27.69 -2.18
C PRO A 332 5.07 -28.38 -2.96
N ALA A 333 4.98 -28.09 -4.26
CA ALA A 333 4.29 -28.98 -5.20
C ALA A 333 5.15 -30.24 -5.42
N PRO A 334 4.62 -31.48 -5.30
CA PRO A 334 5.40 -32.66 -5.64
C PRO A 334 5.35 -32.91 -7.16
N MET A 335 6.52 -32.92 -7.79
CA MET A 335 6.77 -33.80 -8.92
C MET A 335 6.98 -35.22 -8.37
N ALA A 336 6.22 -36.17 -8.94
CA ALA A 336 6.29 -37.63 -8.78
C ALA A 336 5.49 -38.32 -7.63
N SER A 337 4.54 -39.15 -8.09
CA SER A 337 3.93 -40.35 -7.49
C SER A 337 3.08 -40.26 -6.21
N HIS A 338 1.76 -40.25 -6.43
CA HIS A 338 0.72 -41.00 -5.69
C HIS A 338 0.44 -40.73 -4.19
N ILE A 339 0.63 -39.51 -3.69
CA ILE A 339 -0.03 -39.04 -2.45
C ILE A 339 -0.49 -37.58 -2.67
N PRO A 340 -1.75 -37.18 -2.38
CA PRO A 340 -2.18 -35.79 -2.55
C PRO A 340 -1.61 -34.93 -1.41
N MET A 341 -0.36 -34.48 -1.60
CA MET A 341 0.44 -33.71 -0.64
C MET A 341 0.17 -32.20 -0.76
N LYS A 342 -1.09 -31.77 -0.75
CA LYS A 342 -1.47 -30.35 -0.91
C LYS A 342 -1.32 -29.53 0.38
N GLU A 343 -0.83 -30.11 1.46
CA GLU A 343 -1.05 -29.62 2.82
C GLU A 343 0.04 -30.09 3.79
N ILE A 344 1.25 -29.51 3.80
CA ILE A 344 2.22 -29.81 4.87
C ILE A 344 2.39 -28.61 5.81
N ALA A 345 2.61 -27.39 5.32
CA ALA A 345 2.69 -26.21 6.19
C ALA A 345 1.33 -25.87 6.84
N ARG A 346 0.22 -25.94 6.08
CA ARG A 346 -1.16 -25.79 6.60
C ARG A 346 -1.54 -26.87 7.61
N HIS A 347 -0.97 -28.06 7.52
CA HIS A 347 -1.24 -29.16 8.45
C HIS A 347 -0.33 -29.11 9.68
N LEU A 348 0.92 -28.64 9.54
CA LEU A 348 1.90 -28.56 10.64
C LEU A 348 1.73 -27.30 11.50
N ARG A 349 1.44 -26.14 10.88
CA ARG A 349 1.20 -24.86 11.58
C ARG A 349 0.14 -24.01 10.84
N PRO A 350 -1.15 -24.38 10.92
CA PRO A 350 -2.23 -23.69 10.19
C PRO A 350 -2.40 -22.20 10.53
N GLY A 351 -1.97 -21.78 11.73
CA GLY A 351 -2.16 -20.41 12.23
C GLY A 351 -1.11 -19.40 11.77
N THR A 352 -0.13 -19.78 10.95
CA THR A 352 0.94 -18.84 10.53
C THR A 352 0.50 -17.95 9.37
N LEU A 353 1.07 -16.74 9.29
CA LEU A 353 0.72 -15.78 8.23
C LEU A 353 0.94 -16.37 6.83
N ARG A 354 2.07 -17.06 6.61
CA ARG A 354 2.38 -17.67 5.31
C ARG A 354 1.46 -18.84 4.96
N ALA A 355 0.98 -19.59 5.95
CA ALA A 355 0.03 -20.69 5.71
C ALA A 355 -1.39 -20.17 5.42
N LEU A 356 -1.79 -19.07 6.06
CA LEU A 356 -3.10 -18.46 5.88
C LEU A 356 -3.21 -17.72 4.54
N PHE A 357 -2.22 -16.88 4.23
CA PHE A 357 -2.29 -15.92 3.12
C PHE A 357 -1.36 -16.26 1.94
N GLY A 358 -0.41 -17.18 2.10
CA GLY A 358 0.52 -17.56 1.04
C GLY A 358 -0.10 -18.49 -0.02
N LYS A 359 0.33 -18.31 -1.27
CA LYS A 359 -0.06 -19.12 -2.43
C LYS A 359 0.98 -20.17 -2.80
N ASN A 360 2.24 -19.79 -2.82
CA ASN A 360 3.38 -20.64 -3.20
C ASN A 360 4.68 -20.10 -2.58
N LYS A 361 5.82 -20.75 -2.85
CA LYS A 361 7.13 -20.39 -2.30
C LYS A 361 7.56 -18.94 -2.58
N ILE A 362 7.18 -18.39 -3.72
CA ILE A 362 7.51 -17.01 -4.11
C ILE A 362 6.49 -16.02 -3.54
N GLN A 363 5.21 -16.33 -3.77
CA GLN A 363 4.03 -15.60 -3.32
C GLN A 363 3.58 -16.12 -1.95
N ASN A 364 4.44 -15.96 -0.94
CA ASN A 364 4.21 -16.47 0.41
C ASN A 364 3.60 -15.42 1.36
N ALA A 365 2.86 -14.45 0.85
CA ALA A 365 2.28 -13.29 1.54
C ALA A 365 3.26 -12.31 2.21
N VAL A 366 4.10 -12.79 3.13
CA VAL A 366 4.96 -11.94 3.95
C VAL A 366 6.42 -12.39 3.91
N HIS A 367 7.32 -11.42 3.73
CA HIS A 367 8.73 -11.55 4.07
C HIS A 367 8.93 -11.05 5.52
N CYS A 368 9.80 -11.71 6.27
CA CYS A 368 10.16 -11.31 7.62
C CYS A 368 11.68 -11.48 7.78
N THR A 369 12.29 -10.68 8.65
CA THR A 369 13.70 -10.81 8.98
C THR A 369 14.01 -12.23 9.49
N ASP A 370 15.05 -12.85 8.93
CA ASP A 370 15.46 -14.20 9.31
C ASP A 370 16.41 -14.23 10.52
N LEU A 371 17.32 -13.25 10.64
CA LEU A 371 18.28 -13.16 11.75
C LEU A 371 17.97 -11.98 12.68
N PRO A 372 18.05 -12.14 14.02
CA PRO A 372 17.80 -11.04 14.96
C PRO A 372 18.70 -9.81 14.75
N GLU A 373 19.92 -10.04 14.26
CA GLU A 373 20.94 -9.01 14.01
C GLU A 373 20.58 -8.11 12.81
N ASP A 374 19.86 -8.67 11.83
CA ASP A 374 19.49 -7.99 10.59
C ASP A 374 18.22 -7.14 10.74
N GLY A 375 17.39 -7.43 11.75
CA GLY A 375 16.08 -6.79 11.89
C GLY A 375 16.16 -5.28 12.01
N LEU A 376 17.16 -4.77 12.73
CA LEU A 376 17.42 -3.34 12.84
C LEU A 376 17.89 -2.73 11.51
N LEU A 377 18.78 -3.43 10.79
CA LEU A 377 19.35 -2.96 9.53
C LEU A 377 18.28 -2.88 8.44
N GLU A 378 17.44 -3.90 8.31
CA GLU A 378 16.33 -3.94 7.36
C GLU A 378 15.32 -2.82 7.65
N VAL A 379 14.94 -2.61 8.91
CA VAL A 379 14.04 -1.52 9.30
C VAL A 379 14.66 -0.16 9.00
N GLN A 380 15.96 0.03 9.27
CA GLN A 380 16.66 1.28 8.93
C GLN A 380 16.74 1.51 7.42
N TYR A 381 16.91 0.45 6.62
CA TYR A 381 16.90 0.56 5.17
C TYR A 381 15.58 1.15 4.67
N PHE A 382 14.43 0.60 5.08
CA PHE A 382 13.13 1.11 4.65
C PHE A 382 12.79 2.49 5.25
N PHE A 383 12.95 2.68 6.55
CA PHE A 383 12.42 3.85 7.25
C PHE A 383 13.45 4.99 7.45
N LYS A 384 14.71 4.83 7.01
CA LYS A 384 15.70 5.93 6.96
C LYS A 384 16.32 6.15 5.60
N ILE A 385 16.61 5.08 4.84
CA ILE A 385 17.30 5.20 3.55
C ILE A 385 16.29 5.44 2.43
N LEU A 386 15.22 4.63 2.39
CA LEU A 386 14.18 4.74 1.35
C LEU A 386 13.11 5.80 1.65
N ASP A 387 12.92 6.19 2.91
CA ASP A 387 11.96 7.25 3.30
C ASP A 387 12.45 8.68 2.98
N ASN A 388 13.38 8.84 2.03
CA ASN A 388 14.11 10.09 1.78
C ASN A 388 13.54 10.98 0.70
#